data_AF-A0A091MG54-F1
#
_entry.id   AF-A0A091MG54-F1
#
_cell.length_a   1.000
_cell.length_b   1.000
_cell.length_c   1.000
_cell.angle_alpha   90.00
_cell.angle_beta   90.00
_cell.angle_gamma   90.00
#
_symmetry.space_group_name_H-M   'P 1'
#
loop_
_entity.id
_entity.type
_entity.pdbx_description
1 polymer ?
#
loop_
_entity_poly.entity_id
_entity_poly.type
_entity_poly.pdbx_seq_one_letter_code
_entity_poly.pdbx_strand_id
1 'polypeptide(L)'
;GFTCAAANDVETERFQELAKVMRKKNVKLGEDQLSCLLKMVTLHGIPKDLDSYPKDLLLFLSPSDYAATGSCSQYFSNIGKANLDVLPRESPQRKQLLLEALACLKIPGTQINEENAEILGHLVCDLGGEYIRSSGGRLLKQLSQCESFLPDQEEAIRSVISSGNTTFGPPATWSGFTLSELSGLIPVFDHSILQEIPKNALTLWLKNFASDSRLSREELATIVGELLPTRHKRAAGCPRDKEITESVLKDDTMPLDYTPEELRACLKNVSLDNYLSQMLTYPFTVEQLAVLKEYMDERYADGYPENLLSSLHPLLPLITPEEISKWKITSADMLASFLKSQPPDNLASAAIKRYVDLGKALNATALNAIGTRYVCLLNETELEAIDPSSLKLASLNASACSQTTKNILYAKAKHAFSNQHYFPAYYELILPYLGGAPGADLKALSKDNVNMNISTFVNLRRDSLMSLTPSEVQGLLGVNLPSLAKWQYKSPVRQWIQVQKQTELDELHIGLTGGTQEGYINLVTPRFTAPSSAPLGAMATVLHLLPALLLSFLMMSIFS
;
A
#
# COMPACT_ATOMS: atom_id res chain seq x y z
N GLY A 1 -18.14 -1.55 -10.24
CA GLY A 1 -18.28 -2.07 -8.86
C GLY A 1 -19.69 -1.82 -8.36
N PHE A 2 -20.12 -2.51 -7.33
CA PHE A 2 -21.41 -2.31 -6.66
C PHE A 2 -21.20 -2.34 -5.13
N THR A 3 -22.15 -1.82 -4.37
CA THR A 3 -22.13 -1.88 -2.90
C THR A 3 -23.07 -2.96 -2.41
N CYS A 4 -22.79 -3.53 -1.24
CA CYS A 4 -23.61 -4.61 -0.70
C CYS A 4 -25.02 -4.15 -0.30
N ALA A 5 -25.20 -2.86 0.00
CA ALA A 5 -26.52 -2.27 0.22
C ALA A 5 -27.39 -2.33 -1.06
N ALA A 6 -26.84 -1.92 -2.20
CA ALA A 6 -27.57 -1.95 -3.47
C ALA A 6 -27.86 -3.38 -3.98
N ALA A 7 -27.08 -4.38 -3.52
CA ALA A 7 -27.29 -5.78 -3.87
C ALA A 7 -28.43 -6.44 -3.07
N ASN A 8 -28.71 -5.98 -1.85
CA ASN A 8 -29.78 -6.53 -1.01
C ASN A 8 -31.19 -6.19 -1.52
N ASP A 9 -31.32 -5.17 -2.36
CA ASP A 9 -32.60 -4.73 -2.93
C ASP A 9 -32.98 -5.51 -4.21
N VAL A 10 -32.15 -6.47 -4.64
CA VAL A 10 -32.33 -7.27 -5.86
C VAL A 10 -32.74 -8.70 -5.50
N GLU A 11 -33.74 -9.25 -6.21
CA GLU A 11 -34.15 -10.65 -6.07
C GLU A 11 -32.99 -11.62 -6.31
N THR A 12 -32.85 -12.63 -5.45
CA THR A 12 -31.70 -13.54 -5.39
C THR A 12 -31.39 -14.23 -6.71
N GLU A 13 -32.41 -14.73 -7.42
CA GLU A 13 -32.24 -15.43 -8.71
C GLU A 13 -31.63 -14.50 -9.77
N ARG A 14 -32.14 -13.27 -9.84
CA ARG A 14 -31.65 -12.24 -10.77
C ARG A 14 -30.21 -11.83 -10.46
N PHE A 15 -29.84 -11.84 -9.18
CA PHE A 15 -28.47 -11.56 -8.75
C PHE A 15 -27.50 -12.70 -9.06
N GLN A 16 -27.92 -13.97 -8.94
CA GLN A 16 -27.14 -15.13 -9.38
C GLN A 16 -26.88 -15.10 -10.89
N GLU A 17 -27.89 -14.77 -11.71
CA GLU A 17 -27.72 -14.58 -13.15
C GLU A 17 -26.70 -13.47 -13.46
N LEU A 18 -26.81 -12.34 -12.76
CA LEU A 18 -25.85 -11.24 -12.90
C LEU A 18 -24.42 -11.68 -12.59
N ALA A 19 -24.21 -12.47 -11.53
CA ALA A 19 -22.91 -13.02 -11.18
C ALA A 19 -22.34 -13.91 -12.30
N LYS A 20 -23.17 -14.75 -12.92
CA LYS A 20 -22.77 -15.58 -14.09
C LYS A 20 -22.42 -14.72 -15.31
N VAL A 21 -23.08 -13.57 -15.50
CA VAL A 21 -22.70 -12.61 -16.54
C VAL A 21 -21.36 -11.93 -16.21
N MET A 22 -21.10 -11.60 -14.95
CA MET A 22 -19.82 -11.03 -14.52
C MET A 22 -18.65 -11.98 -14.82
N ARG A 23 -18.83 -13.29 -14.58
CA ARG A 23 -17.92 -14.37 -15.02
C ARG A 23 -17.63 -14.31 -16.51
N LYS A 24 -18.67 -14.26 -17.35
CA LYS A 24 -18.51 -14.22 -18.82
C LYS A 24 -17.77 -12.97 -19.32
N LYS A 25 -17.89 -11.86 -18.60
CA LYS A 25 -17.23 -10.59 -18.94
C LYS A 25 -15.86 -10.40 -18.27
N ASN A 26 -15.36 -11.37 -17.49
CA ASN A 26 -14.12 -11.27 -16.70
C ASN A 26 -14.03 -9.96 -15.89
N VAL A 27 -15.12 -9.60 -15.22
CA VAL A 27 -15.17 -8.37 -14.41
C VAL A 27 -14.24 -8.52 -13.20
N LYS A 28 -13.30 -7.58 -13.04
CA LYS A 28 -12.45 -7.50 -11.83
C LYS A 28 -13.27 -6.99 -10.64
N LEU A 29 -13.30 -7.76 -9.55
CA LEU A 29 -14.04 -7.44 -8.32
C LEU A 29 -13.06 -7.34 -7.15
N GLY A 30 -13.29 -6.39 -6.25
CA GLY A 30 -12.53 -6.26 -5.00
C GLY A 30 -13.05 -7.18 -3.89
N GLU A 31 -12.31 -7.27 -2.78
CA GLU A 31 -12.65 -8.13 -1.64
C GLU A 31 -14.07 -7.91 -1.11
N ASP A 32 -14.47 -6.66 -0.82
CA ASP A 32 -15.81 -6.32 -0.33
C ASP A 32 -16.93 -6.74 -1.31
N GLN A 33 -16.66 -6.62 -2.61
CA GLN A 33 -17.62 -6.99 -3.66
C GLN A 33 -17.75 -8.52 -3.76
N LEU A 34 -16.64 -9.24 -3.63
CA LEU A 34 -16.61 -10.70 -3.66
C LEU A 34 -17.25 -11.31 -2.41
N SER A 35 -16.95 -10.75 -1.23
CA SER A 35 -17.58 -11.14 0.04
C SER A 35 -19.09 -10.95 -0.02
N CYS A 36 -19.53 -9.81 -0.56
CA CYS A 36 -20.95 -9.56 -0.80
C CYS A 36 -21.57 -10.54 -1.80
N LEU A 37 -20.91 -10.74 -2.94
CA LEU A 37 -21.37 -11.64 -4.01
C LEU A 37 -21.53 -13.06 -3.46
N LEU A 38 -20.56 -13.54 -2.69
CA LEU A 38 -20.60 -14.84 -2.04
C LEU A 38 -21.83 -14.97 -1.14
N LYS A 39 -22.07 -13.99 -0.26
CA LYS A 39 -23.21 -14.01 0.66
C LYS A 39 -24.54 -14.13 -0.09
N MET A 40 -24.69 -13.40 -1.19
CA MET A 40 -25.92 -13.43 -2.00
C MET A 40 -26.06 -14.75 -2.76
N VAL A 41 -24.98 -15.24 -3.36
CA VAL A 41 -24.98 -16.50 -4.12
C VAL A 41 -25.28 -17.71 -3.22
N THR A 42 -24.84 -17.67 -1.96
CA THR A 42 -24.98 -18.77 -0.99
C THR A 42 -26.19 -18.63 -0.06
N LEU A 43 -27.04 -17.60 -0.25
CA LEU A 43 -28.17 -17.29 0.63
C LEU A 43 -29.16 -18.47 0.80
N HIS A 44 -29.34 -19.27 -0.25
CA HIS A 44 -30.20 -20.46 -0.26
C HIS A 44 -29.41 -21.78 -0.26
N GLY A 45 -28.17 -21.74 0.25
CA GLY A 45 -27.22 -22.85 0.20
C GLY A 45 -26.21 -22.70 -0.94
N ILE A 46 -25.20 -23.57 -0.93
CA ILE A 46 -24.10 -23.53 -1.90
C ILE A 46 -24.60 -24.06 -3.26
N PRO A 47 -24.47 -23.28 -4.36
CA PRO A 47 -24.83 -23.75 -5.68
C PRO A 47 -24.02 -24.98 -6.11
N LYS A 48 -24.64 -25.85 -6.92
CA LYS A 48 -23.95 -27.02 -7.51
C LYS A 48 -23.15 -26.68 -8.77
N ASP A 49 -23.28 -25.46 -9.26
CA ASP A 49 -22.65 -24.95 -10.48
C ASP A 49 -21.73 -23.76 -10.16
N LEU A 50 -20.92 -23.85 -9.10
CA LEU A 50 -19.94 -22.81 -8.73
C LEU A 50 -19.01 -22.46 -9.90
N ASP A 51 -18.76 -23.44 -10.78
CA ASP A 51 -18.08 -23.31 -12.06
C ASP A 51 -18.79 -22.43 -13.10
N SER A 52 -19.89 -21.75 -12.76
CA SER A 52 -20.54 -20.73 -13.58
C SER A 52 -20.35 -19.30 -13.05
N TYR A 53 -19.71 -19.13 -11.89
CA TYR A 53 -19.48 -17.85 -11.21
C TYR A 53 -18.01 -17.39 -11.34
N PRO A 54 -17.69 -16.12 -11.02
CA PRO A 54 -16.31 -15.63 -11.05
C PRO A 54 -15.38 -16.50 -10.20
N LYS A 55 -14.20 -16.84 -10.72
CA LYS A 55 -13.26 -17.75 -10.03
C LYS A 55 -12.78 -17.19 -8.69
N ASP A 56 -12.65 -15.86 -8.61
CA ASP A 56 -12.22 -15.14 -7.40
C ASP A 56 -13.18 -15.36 -6.20
N LEU A 57 -14.43 -15.77 -6.46
CA LEU A 57 -15.38 -16.14 -5.40
C LEU A 57 -14.95 -17.41 -4.66
N LEU A 58 -14.27 -18.33 -5.34
CA LEU A 58 -13.79 -19.58 -4.75
C LEU A 58 -12.72 -19.36 -3.68
N LEU A 59 -12.05 -18.21 -3.69
CA LEU A 59 -11.08 -17.82 -2.65
C LEU A 59 -11.71 -17.79 -1.26
N PHE A 60 -13.03 -17.60 -1.17
CA PHE A 60 -13.80 -17.48 0.07
C PHE A 60 -14.65 -18.72 0.41
N LEU A 61 -14.48 -19.80 -0.34
CA LEU A 61 -15.10 -21.10 -0.10
C LEU A 61 -14.04 -22.10 0.29
N SER A 62 -14.44 -23.23 0.87
CA SER A 62 -13.56 -24.38 1.12
C SER A 62 -13.67 -25.43 0.00
N PRO A 63 -12.69 -26.34 -0.15
CA PRO A 63 -12.81 -27.50 -1.03
C PRO A 63 -14.05 -28.36 -0.74
N SER A 64 -14.50 -28.42 0.52
CA SER A 64 -15.70 -29.14 0.91
C SER A 64 -16.98 -28.49 0.37
N ASP A 65 -17.03 -27.16 0.33
CA ASP A 65 -18.15 -26.42 -0.26
C ASP A 65 -18.25 -26.69 -1.78
N TYR A 66 -17.09 -26.91 -2.43
CA TYR A 66 -17.01 -27.21 -3.85
C TYR A 66 -17.35 -28.67 -4.22
N ALA A 67 -17.45 -29.57 -3.24
CA ALA A 67 -17.56 -31.01 -3.49
C ALA A 67 -18.80 -31.41 -4.33
N ALA A 68 -19.87 -30.61 -4.30
CA ALA A 68 -21.06 -30.82 -5.13
C ALA A 68 -20.92 -30.32 -6.58
N THR A 69 -19.92 -29.46 -6.85
CA THR A 69 -19.63 -28.91 -8.19
C THR A 69 -18.56 -29.73 -8.90
N GLY A 70 -17.49 -30.13 -8.22
CA GLY A 70 -16.40 -30.86 -8.86
C GLY A 70 -15.37 -31.41 -7.88
N SER A 71 -14.25 -31.88 -8.43
CA SER A 71 -13.17 -32.46 -7.65
C SER A 71 -12.32 -31.38 -6.95
N CYS A 72 -11.56 -31.80 -5.95
CA CYS A 72 -10.61 -30.93 -5.27
C CYS A 72 -9.52 -30.38 -6.23
N SER A 73 -9.04 -31.18 -7.18
CA SER A 73 -8.10 -30.72 -8.21
C SER A 73 -8.73 -29.66 -9.13
N GLN A 74 -10.00 -29.84 -9.52
CA GLN A 74 -10.75 -28.84 -10.30
C GLN A 74 -10.88 -27.52 -9.52
N TYR A 75 -11.20 -27.59 -8.23
CA TYR A 75 -11.30 -26.43 -7.35
C TYR A 75 -9.99 -25.64 -7.32
N PHE A 76 -8.85 -26.31 -7.07
CA PHE A 76 -7.56 -25.62 -7.04
C PHE A 76 -7.08 -25.17 -8.41
N SER A 77 -7.44 -25.86 -9.51
CA SER A 77 -7.18 -25.36 -10.87
C SER A 77 -7.93 -24.05 -11.16
N ASN A 78 -9.11 -23.87 -10.57
CA ASN A 78 -9.84 -22.61 -10.67
C ASN A 78 -9.23 -21.52 -9.78
N ILE A 79 -8.83 -21.85 -8.54
CA ILE A 79 -8.12 -20.92 -7.66
C ILE A 79 -6.79 -20.47 -8.25
N GLY A 80 -6.03 -21.39 -8.85
CA GLY A 80 -4.76 -21.07 -9.51
C GLY A 80 -4.91 -20.12 -10.71
N LYS A 81 -6.14 -19.88 -11.18
CA LYS A 81 -6.48 -18.91 -12.24
C LYS A 81 -7.21 -17.67 -11.71
N ALA A 82 -7.44 -17.59 -10.41
CA ALA A 82 -8.10 -16.46 -9.75
C ALA A 82 -7.10 -15.36 -9.42
N ASN A 83 -7.60 -14.15 -9.21
CA ASN A 83 -6.80 -13.01 -8.76
C ASN A 83 -6.54 -13.12 -7.25
N LEU A 84 -5.39 -13.69 -6.86
CA LEU A 84 -5.02 -13.86 -5.45
C LEU A 84 -4.80 -12.54 -4.70
N ASP A 85 -4.55 -11.43 -5.39
CA ASP A 85 -4.26 -10.13 -4.77
C ASP A 85 -5.50 -9.47 -4.14
N VAL A 86 -6.68 -10.06 -4.35
CA VAL A 86 -7.87 -9.80 -3.54
C VAL A 86 -7.63 -10.13 -2.06
N LEU A 87 -6.79 -11.12 -1.78
CA LEU A 87 -6.38 -11.51 -0.43
C LEU A 87 -4.93 -11.07 -0.20
N PRO A 88 -4.65 -10.25 0.83
CA PRO A 88 -3.29 -9.94 1.23
C PRO A 88 -2.47 -11.21 1.48
N ARG A 89 -1.17 -11.22 1.14
CA ARG A 89 -0.28 -12.38 1.33
C ARG A 89 -0.25 -12.89 2.78
N GLU A 90 -0.38 -11.98 3.74
CA GLU A 90 -0.36 -12.29 5.16
C GLU A 90 -1.68 -12.91 5.65
N SER A 91 -2.74 -12.84 4.83
CA SER A 91 -4.07 -13.33 5.16
C SER A 91 -4.03 -14.81 5.58
N PRO A 92 -4.60 -15.15 6.75
CA PRO A 92 -4.73 -16.54 7.17
C PRO A 92 -5.45 -17.40 6.12
N GLN A 93 -6.41 -16.82 5.41
CA GLN A 93 -7.20 -17.50 4.40
C GLN A 93 -6.35 -17.86 3.17
N ARG A 94 -5.51 -16.95 2.67
CA ARG A 94 -4.61 -17.22 1.55
C ARG A 94 -3.58 -18.31 1.89
N LYS A 95 -3.03 -18.27 3.11
CA LYS A 95 -2.14 -19.32 3.63
C LYS A 95 -2.84 -20.67 3.74
N GLN A 96 -4.08 -20.68 4.22
CA GLN A 96 -4.89 -21.89 4.32
C GLN A 96 -5.16 -22.51 2.95
N LEU A 97 -5.51 -21.70 1.95
CA LEU A 97 -5.73 -22.17 0.57
C LEU A 97 -4.48 -22.89 0.01
N LEU A 98 -3.28 -22.35 0.24
CA LEU A 98 -2.05 -23.02 -0.18
C LEU A 98 -1.87 -24.38 0.51
N LEU A 99 -2.05 -24.44 1.84
CA LEU A 99 -1.92 -25.69 2.60
C LEU A 99 -2.93 -26.75 2.13
N GLU A 100 -4.17 -26.34 1.89
CA GLU A 100 -5.22 -27.22 1.38
C GLU A 100 -4.93 -27.68 -0.06
N ALA A 101 -4.36 -26.81 -0.90
CA ALA A 101 -3.94 -27.17 -2.26
C ALA A 101 -2.84 -28.24 -2.24
N LEU A 102 -1.83 -28.06 -1.39
CA LEU A 102 -0.74 -29.02 -1.23
C LEU A 102 -1.26 -30.38 -0.74
N ALA A 103 -2.17 -30.37 0.23
CA ALA A 103 -2.82 -31.58 0.75
C ALA A 103 -3.69 -32.27 -0.31
N CYS A 104 -4.46 -31.49 -1.06
CA CYS A 104 -5.34 -31.96 -2.13
C CYS A 104 -4.57 -32.69 -3.24
N LEU A 105 -3.46 -32.10 -3.66
CA LEU A 105 -2.61 -32.63 -4.73
C LEU A 105 -1.64 -33.72 -4.24
N LYS A 106 -1.65 -34.02 -2.93
CA LYS A 106 -0.81 -35.03 -2.27
C LYS A 106 0.67 -34.84 -2.60
N ILE A 107 1.14 -33.60 -2.55
CA ILE A 107 2.53 -33.26 -2.89
C ILE A 107 3.48 -33.87 -1.83
N PRO A 108 4.44 -34.73 -2.24
CA PRO A 108 5.38 -35.33 -1.31
C PRO A 108 6.49 -34.35 -0.93
N GLY A 109 6.51 -33.92 0.34
CA GLY A 109 7.49 -32.96 0.83
C GLY A 109 7.38 -31.62 0.10
N THR A 110 8.48 -31.19 -0.54
CA THR A 110 8.57 -29.89 -1.23
C THR A 110 8.72 -30.02 -2.76
N GLN A 111 8.64 -31.24 -3.32
CA GLN A 111 8.83 -31.48 -4.75
C GLN A 111 7.51 -31.38 -5.52
N ILE A 112 7.39 -30.36 -6.36
CA ILE A 112 6.23 -30.10 -7.20
C ILE A 112 6.58 -30.45 -8.65
N ASN A 113 5.77 -31.31 -9.27
CA ASN A 113 5.90 -31.65 -10.70
C ASN A 113 5.16 -30.63 -11.58
N GLU A 114 5.34 -30.71 -12.89
CA GLU A 114 4.74 -29.74 -13.83
C GLU A 114 3.21 -29.72 -13.79
N GLU A 115 2.56 -30.89 -13.72
CA GLU A 115 1.10 -30.99 -13.64
C GLU A 115 0.55 -30.29 -12.40
N ASN A 116 1.14 -30.54 -11.23
CA ASN A 116 0.74 -29.88 -9.99
C ASN A 116 1.03 -28.38 -10.02
N ALA A 117 2.14 -27.96 -10.64
CA ALA A 117 2.44 -26.54 -10.81
C ALA A 117 1.38 -25.83 -11.68
N GLU A 118 0.92 -26.47 -12.75
CA GLU A 118 -0.16 -25.96 -13.60
C GLU A 118 -1.50 -25.86 -12.86
N ILE A 119 -1.80 -26.83 -11.98
CA ILE A 119 -3.01 -26.77 -11.14
C ILE A 119 -2.91 -25.66 -10.10
N LEU A 120 -1.75 -25.53 -9.43
CA LEU A 120 -1.52 -24.48 -8.44
C LEU A 120 -1.58 -23.08 -9.07
N GLY A 121 -1.11 -22.91 -10.31
CA GLY A 121 -1.16 -21.64 -11.03
C GLY A 121 -0.58 -20.50 -10.20
N HIS A 122 -1.36 -19.44 -9.94
CA HIS A 122 -0.93 -18.29 -9.14
C HIS A 122 -0.59 -18.63 -7.68
N LEU A 123 -1.06 -19.75 -7.11
CA LEU A 123 -0.67 -20.16 -5.75
C LEU A 123 0.83 -20.48 -5.65
N VAL A 124 1.50 -20.75 -6.78
CA VAL A 124 2.96 -20.94 -6.83
C VAL A 124 3.69 -19.69 -6.30
N CYS A 125 3.09 -18.49 -6.42
CA CYS A 125 3.65 -17.24 -5.94
C CYS A 125 3.77 -17.14 -4.41
N ASP A 126 3.11 -18.03 -3.68
CA ASP A 126 3.12 -18.06 -2.21
C ASP A 126 3.94 -19.22 -1.64
N LEU A 127 4.56 -20.04 -2.50
CA LEU A 127 5.45 -21.12 -2.07
C LEU A 127 6.74 -20.55 -1.49
N GLY A 128 7.20 -21.12 -0.37
CA GLY A 128 8.51 -20.78 0.21
C GLY A 128 9.66 -21.13 -0.72
N GLY A 129 10.81 -20.47 -0.54
CA GLY A 129 11.98 -20.70 -1.37
C GLY A 129 12.47 -22.17 -1.38
N GLU A 130 12.17 -22.97 -0.35
CA GLU A 130 12.48 -24.38 -0.29
C GLU A 130 11.79 -25.20 -1.41
N TYR A 131 10.51 -24.91 -1.70
CA TYR A 131 9.76 -25.56 -2.77
C TYR A 131 10.35 -25.21 -4.14
N ILE A 132 10.77 -23.96 -4.32
CA ILE A 132 11.42 -23.48 -5.54
C ILE A 132 12.72 -24.23 -5.76
N ARG A 133 13.60 -24.30 -4.76
CA ARG A 133 14.89 -25.01 -4.85
C ARG A 133 14.70 -26.50 -5.14
N SER A 134 13.80 -27.18 -4.43
CA SER A 134 13.63 -28.63 -4.60
C SER A 134 12.88 -29.03 -5.88
N SER A 135 12.01 -28.17 -6.39
CA SER A 135 11.27 -28.42 -7.64
C SER A 135 12.06 -28.04 -8.88
N GLY A 136 13.12 -27.22 -8.71
CA GLY A 136 14.02 -26.79 -9.77
C GLY A 136 13.30 -26.00 -10.87
N GLY A 137 13.69 -26.22 -12.12
CA GLY A 137 13.16 -25.47 -13.27
C GLY A 137 11.65 -25.60 -13.54
N ARG A 138 10.96 -26.55 -12.89
CA ARG A 138 9.55 -26.88 -13.15
C ARG A 138 8.58 -25.77 -12.77
N LEU A 139 8.96 -24.91 -11.83
CA LEU A 139 8.11 -23.82 -11.35
C LEU A 139 8.35 -22.49 -12.08
N LEU A 140 9.43 -22.36 -12.86
CA LEU A 140 9.86 -21.07 -13.41
C LEU A 140 8.81 -20.42 -14.32
N LYS A 141 8.06 -21.22 -15.09
CA LYS A 141 7.00 -20.72 -15.96
C LYS A 141 5.82 -20.13 -15.20
N GLN A 142 5.40 -20.77 -14.10
CA GLN A 142 4.32 -20.26 -13.26
C GLN A 142 4.79 -19.09 -12.40
N LEU A 143 6.03 -19.16 -11.89
CA LEU A 143 6.65 -18.07 -11.16
C LEU A 143 6.76 -16.81 -12.04
N SER A 144 7.00 -16.92 -13.35
CA SER A 144 7.04 -15.75 -14.25
C SER A 144 5.72 -14.99 -14.37
N GLN A 145 4.62 -15.54 -13.83
CA GLN A 145 3.31 -14.88 -13.76
C GLN A 145 3.05 -14.17 -12.43
N CYS A 146 3.97 -14.26 -11.46
CA CYS A 146 3.85 -13.61 -10.16
C CYS A 146 4.19 -12.11 -10.26
N GLU A 147 3.49 -11.29 -9.48
CA GLU A 147 3.73 -9.83 -9.47
C GLU A 147 4.96 -9.42 -8.64
N SER A 148 5.29 -10.18 -7.60
CA SER A 148 6.42 -9.89 -6.72
C SER A 148 6.89 -11.12 -5.97
N PHE A 149 8.11 -11.06 -5.44
CA PHE A 149 8.74 -12.14 -4.69
C PHE A 149 9.22 -11.67 -3.33
N LEU A 150 9.29 -12.60 -2.38
CA LEU A 150 9.99 -12.40 -1.12
C LEU A 150 11.50 -12.63 -1.31
N PRO A 151 12.37 -12.05 -0.44
CA PRO A 151 13.83 -12.19 -0.59
C PRO A 151 14.33 -13.64 -0.64
N ASP A 152 13.71 -14.55 0.11
CA ASP A 152 14.05 -15.98 0.11
C ASP A 152 13.64 -16.69 -1.19
N GLN A 153 12.53 -16.26 -1.81
CA GLN A 153 12.07 -16.73 -3.11
C GLN A 153 12.99 -16.23 -4.22
N GLU A 154 13.40 -14.96 -4.18
CA GLU A 154 14.34 -14.41 -5.16
C GLU A 154 15.67 -15.16 -5.16
N GLU A 155 16.24 -15.41 -3.97
CA GLU A 155 17.46 -16.20 -3.84
C GLU A 155 17.28 -17.62 -4.38
N ALA A 156 16.14 -18.25 -4.09
CA ALA A 156 15.82 -19.57 -4.62
C ALA A 156 15.74 -19.58 -6.15
N ILE A 157 15.06 -18.60 -6.74
CA ILE A 157 14.92 -18.46 -8.19
C ILE A 157 16.30 -18.27 -8.84
N ARG A 158 17.13 -17.35 -8.32
CA ARG A 158 18.50 -17.13 -8.80
C ARG A 158 19.30 -18.44 -8.75
N SER A 159 19.27 -19.14 -7.62
CA SER A 159 19.97 -20.42 -7.45
C SER A 159 19.53 -21.49 -8.46
N VAL A 160 18.22 -21.63 -8.70
CA VAL A 160 17.69 -22.58 -9.69
C VAL A 160 18.13 -22.22 -11.10
N ILE A 161 18.06 -20.93 -11.47
CA ILE A 161 18.46 -20.45 -12.79
C ILE A 161 19.95 -20.66 -13.05
N SER A 162 20.80 -20.22 -12.11
CA SER A 162 22.26 -20.37 -12.23
C SER A 162 22.72 -21.83 -12.26
N SER A 163 21.93 -22.77 -11.72
CA SER A 163 22.26 -24.20 -11.83
C SER A 163 22.23 -24.72 -13.28
N GLY A 164 21.48 -24.05 -14.17
CA GLY A 164 21.26 -24.46 -15.56
C GLY A 164 20.48 -25.77 -15.76
N ASN A 165 20.15 -26.50 -14.68
CA ASN A 165 19.40 -27.74 -14.71
C ASN A 165 17.89 -27.47 -14.76
N THR A 166 17.46 -26.78 -15.80
CA THR A 166 16.07 -26.39 -16.03
C THR A 166 15.62 -26.85 -17.42
N THR A 167 14.31 -26.86 -17.66
CA THR A 167 13.74 -27.10 -19.00
C THR A 167 14.17 -26.03 -20.01
N PHE A 168 14.64 -24.86 -19.54
CA PHE A 168 15.14 -23.76 -20.35
C PHE A 168 16.66 -23.81 -20.59
N GLY A 169 17.37 -24.74 -19.94
CA GLY A 169 18.84 -24.81 -19.97
C GLY A 169 19.53 -23.68 -19.20
N PRO A 170 20.87 -23.59 -19.27
CA PRO A 170 21.64 -22.53 -18.64
C PRO A 170 21.46 -21.18 -19.35
N PRO A 171 21.60 -20.03 -18.65
CA PRO A 171 21.42 -18.69 -19.20
C PRO A 171 22.20 -18.42 -20.50
N ALA A 172 23.40 -18.98 -20.63
CA ALA A 172 24.26 -18.89 -21.82
C ALA A 172 23.64 -19.46 -23.11
N THR A 173 22.58 -20.27 -23.01
CA THR A 173 21.88 -20.88 -24.15
C THR A 173 20.54 -20.22 -24.47
N TRP A 174 20.13 -19.22 -23.67
CA TRP A 174 18.82 -18.61 -23.82
C TRP A 174 18.68 -17.77 -25.07
N SER A 175 17.47 -17.76 -25.61
CA SER A 175 17.05 -16.95 -26.75
C SER A 175 16.12 -15.83 -26.32
N GLY A 176 15.80 -14.91 -27.23
CA GLY A 176 14.78 -13.89 -26.97
C GLY A 176 13.40 -14.48 -26.66
N PHE A 177 13.07 -15.67 -27.17
CA PHE A 177 11.83 -16.38 -26.83
C PHE A 177 11.84 -16.89 -25.38
N THR A 178 12.97 -17.44 -24.93
CA THR A 178 13.15 -17.90 -23.55
C THR A 178 12.96 -16.74 -22.56
N LEU A 179 13.54 -15.58 -22.87
CA LEU A 179 13.37 -14.35 -22.08
C LEU A 179 11.93 -13.84 -22.08
N SER A 180 11.19 -14.03 -23.17
CA SER A 180 9.76 -13.67 -23.23
C SER A 180 8.92 -14.55 -22.29
N GLU A 181 9.14 -15.87 -22.29
CA GLU A 181 8.45 -16.80 -21.39
C GLU A 181 8.79 -16.56 -19.91
N LEU A 182 10.02 -16.13 -19.62
CA LEU A 182 10.51 -15.83 -18.27
C LEU A 182 10.47 -14.35 -17.91
N SER A 183 9.75 -13.52 -18.68
CA SER A 183 9.81 -12.06 -18.56
C SER A 183 9.50 -11.52 -17.15
N GLY A 184 8.55 -12.13 -16.42
CA GLY A 184 8.26 -11.75 -15.04
C GLY A 184 9.33 -12.12 -14.00
N LEU A 185 10.34 -12.91 -14.38
CA LEU A 185 11.49 -13.23 -13.53
C LEU A 185 12.69 -12.31 -13.78
N ILE A 186 12.69 -11.54 -14.86
CA ILE A 186 13.81 -10.65 -15.21
C ILE A 186 14.19 -9.69 -14.06
N PRO A 187 13.27 -9.09 -13.28
CA PRO A 187 13.63 -8.23 -12.15
C PRO A 187 14.42 -8.96 -11.06
N VAL A 188 14.30 -10.29 -11.00
CA VAL A 188 15.01 -11.14 -10.03
C VAL A 188 16.43 -11.43 -10.51
N PHE A 189 16.73 -11.32 -11.81
CA PHE A 189 18.05 -11.65 -12.34
C PHE A 189 19.08 -10.63 -11.86
N ASP A 190 20.14 -11.12 -11.23
CA ASP A 190 21.26 -10.25 -10.85
C ASP A 190 22.24 -10.06 -12.02
N HIS A 191 23.23 -9.19 -11.80
CA HIS A 191 24.28 -8.89 -12.77
C HIS A 191 24.99 -10.17 -13.28
N SER A 192 25.16 -11.19 -12.43
CA SER A 192 25.87 -12.41 -12.82
C SER A 192 25.06 -13.22 -13.84
N ILE A 193 23.76 -13.38 -13.60
CA ILE A 193 22.85 -14.07 -14.53
C ILE A 193 22.74 -13.30 -15.84
N LEU A 194 22.55 -11.98 -15.78
CA LEU A 194 22.39 -11.15 -16.97
C LEU A 194 23.63 -11.17 -17.88
N GLN A 195 24.84 -11.21 -17.30
CA GLN A 195 26.09 -11.32 -18.07
C GLN A 195 26.30 -12.67 -18.75
N GLU A 196 25.72 -13.74 -18.22
CA GLU A 196 25.77 -15.06 -18.86
C GLU A 196 24.88 -15.13 -20.11
N ILE A 197 23.82 -14.32 -20.18
CA ILE A 197 22.87 -14.34 -21.29
C ILE A 197 23.52 -13.73 -22.54
N PRO A 198 23.40 -14.37 -23.73
CA PRO A 198 23.97 -13.82 -24.95
C PRO A 198 23.43 -12.41 -25.26
N LYS A 199 24.34 -11.45 -25.50
CA LYS A 199 23.95 -10.04 -25.78
C LYS A 199 22.96 -9.92 -26.94
N ASN A 200 23.13 -10.71 -28.00
CA ASN A 200 22.21 -10.73 -29.13
C ASN A 200 20.80 -11.23 -28.75
N ALA A 201 20.68 -12.15 -27.78
CA ALA A 201 19.39 -12.60 -27.27
C ALA A 201 18.68 -11.49 -26.47
N LEU A 202 19.39 -10.80 -25.58
CA LEU A 202 18.87 -9.65 -24.83
C LEU A 202 18.45 -8.51 -25.76
N THR A 203 19.29 -8.15 -26.74
CA THR A 203 18.95 -7.12 -27.74
C THR A 203 17.72 -7.50 -28.56
N LEU A 204 17.64 -8.75 -29.04
CA LEU A 204 16.47 -9.21 -29.81
C LEU A 204 15.20 -9.19 -28.96
N TRP A 205 15.31 -9.55 -27.68
CA TRP A 205 14.18 -9.49 -26.76
C TRP A 205 13.73 -8.07 -26.47
N LEU A 206 14.65 -7.14 -26.21
CA LEU A 206 14.31 -5.73 -26.02
C LEU A 206 13.57 -5.15 -27.22
N LYS A 207 14.02 -5.48 -28.45
CA LYS A 207 13.41 -4.95 -29.68
C LYS A 207 12.03 -5.53 -30.00
N ASN A 208 11.80 -6.80 -29.67
CA ASN A 208 10.61 -7.52 -30.16
C ASN A 208 9.60 -7.90 -29.09
N PHE A 209 9.98 -7.94 -27.81
CA PHE A 209 9.15 -8.48 -26.74
C PHE A 209 9.04 -7.56 -25.51
N ALA A 210 9.96 -6.61 -25.30
CA ALA A 210 9.92 -5.77 -24.10
C ALA A 210 8.67 -4.88 -24.02
N SER A 211 8.13 -4.41 -25.15
CA SER A 211 6.89 -3.62 -25.19
C SER A 211 5.67 -4.36 -24.64
N ASP A 212 5.65 -5.69 -24.77
CA ASP A 212 4.57 -6.56 -24.29
C ASP A 212 4.86 -7.10 -22.87
N SER A 213 6.02 -6.78 -22.30
CA SER A 213 6.40 -7.18 -20.95
C SER A 213 5.73 -6.29 -19.90
N ARG A 214 5.65 -6.80 -18.66
CA ARG A 214 5.15 -6.02 -17.51
C ARG A 214 6.24 -5.18 -16.83
N LEU A 215 7.43 -5.14 -17.42
CA LEU A 215 8.59 -4.50 -16.80
C LEU A 215 8.46 -2.99 -16.85
N SER A 216 8.87 -2.37 -15.75
CA SER A 216 9.04 -0.93 -15.63
C SER A 216 10.21 -0.45 -16.50
N ARG A 217 10.20 0.85 -16.76
CA ARG A 217 11.26 1.55 -17.49
C ARG A 217 12.62 1.38 -16.80
N GLU A 218 12.63 1.38 -15.47
CA GLU A 218 13.82 1.21 -14.63
C GLU A 218 14.38 -0.22 -14.73
N GLU A 219 13.52 -1.24 -14.74
CA GLU A 219 13.93 -2.64 -14.95
C GLU A 219 14.52 -2.84 -16.35
N LEU A 220 13.89 -2.27 -17.38
CA LEU A 220 14.43 -2.30 -18.74
C LEU A 220 15.76 -1.55 -18.85
N ALA A 221 15.92 -0.43 -18.14
CA ALA A 221 17.18 0.32 -18.12
C ALA A 221 18.34 -0.47 -17.51
N THR A 222 18.06 -1.36 -16.55
CA THR A 222 19.07 -2.29 -16.02
C THR A 222 19.61 -3.20 -17.13
N ILE A 223 18.74 -3.73 -17.98
CA ILE A 223 19.12 -4.60 -19.11
C ILE A 223 19.89 -3.82 -20.18
N VAL A 224 19.49 -2.58 -20.47
CA VAL A 224 20.24 -1.67 -21.35
C VAL A 224 21.66 -1.47 -20.81
N GLY A 225 21.81 -1.27 -19.49
CA GLY A 225 23.11 -1.15 -18.83
C GLY A 225 24.05 -2.34 -19.08
N GLU A 226 23.51 -3.57 -19.05
CA GLU A 226 24.29 -4.80 -19.32
C GLU A 226 24.77 -4.92 -20.77
N LEU A 227 23.99 -4.34 -21.70
CA LEU A 227 24.30 -4.34 -23.12
C LEU A 227 25.35 -3.30 -23.49
N LEU A 228 25.36 -2.15 -22.79
CA LEU A 228 26.31 -1.08 -23.03
C LEU A 228 27.77 -1.53 -22.79
N PRO A 229 28.75 -0.95 -23.51
CA PRO A 229 30.16 -1.26 -23.30
C PRO A 229 30.63 -0.80 -21.91
N THR A 230 31.28 -1.70 -21.16
CA THR A 230 31.88 -1.38 -19.85
C THR A 230 33.11 -0.48 -19.92
N ARG A 231 33.79 -0.44 -21.08
CA ARG A 231 35.00 0.37 -21.28
C ARG A 231 34.68 1.60 -22.13
N HIS A 232 34.53 2.73 -21.43
CA HIS A 232 34.28 4.03 -22.06
C HIS A 232 35.58 4.59 -22.65
N LYS A 233 35.61 4.80 -23.97
CA LYS A 233 36.64 5.63 -24.60
C LYS A 233 36.23 7.09 -24.41
N ARG A 234 37.18 7.98 -24.07
CA ARG A 234 36.91 9.43 -24.08
C ARG A 234 36.48 9.83 -25.49
N ALA A 235 35.23 10.23 -25.65
CA ALA A 235 34.72 10.67 -26.94
C ALA A 235 35.43 11.96 -27.36
N ALA A 236 35.99 11.98 -28.58
CA ALA A 236 36.61 13.16 -29.16
C ALA A 236 35.59 14.11 -29.84
N GLY A 237 34.29 13.76 -29.77
CA GLY A 237 33.18 14.42 -30.46
C GLY A 237 32.08 13.39 -30.77
N CYS A 238 30.96 13.85 -31.35
CA CYS A 238 29.92 12.94 -31.85
C CYS A 238 30.45 12.15 -33.06
N PRO A 239 30.35 10.80 -33.08
CA PRO A 239 30.71 10.01 -34.25
C PRO A 239 29.86 10.39 -35.47
N ARG A 240 30.46 10.43 -36.66
CA ARG A 240 29.78 10.87 -37.90
C ARG A 240 28.61 9.98 -38.31
N ASP A 241 28.67 8.71 -37.93
CA ASP A 241 27.65 7.69 -38.17
C ASP A 241 26.56 7.66 -37.08
N LYS A 242 26.68 8.48 -36.03
CA LYS A 242 25.75 8.56 -34.89
C LYS A 242 25.16 9.96 -34.70
N GLU A 243 24.98 10.71 -35.78
CA GLU A 243 24.22 11.96 -35.69
C GLU A 243 22.77 11.67 -35.30
N ILE A 244 22.26 12.39 -34.30
CA ILE A 244 20.88 12.21 -33.80
C ILE A 244 19.92 12.87 -34.79
N THR A 245 19.22 12.04 -35.57
CA THR A 245 18.15 12.46 -36.48
C THR A 245 16.79 12.38 -35.80
N GLU A 246 15.75 12.92 -36.44
CA GLU A 246 14.37 12.79 -35.94
C GLU A 246 13.93 11.32 -35.82
N SER A 247 14.39 10.42 -36.69
CA SER A 247 14.06 9.00 -36.59
C SER A 247 14.69 8.36 -35.34
N VAL A 248 15.93 8.75 -35.00
CA VAL A 248 16.62 8.29 -33.78
C VAL A 248 15.88 8.77 -32.53
N LEU A 249 15.42 10.03 -32.53
CA LEU A 249 14.69 10.61 -31.38
C LEU A 249 13.35 9.92 -31.10
N LYS A 250 12.76 9.26 -32.10
CA LYS A 250 11.49 8.53 -31.99
C LYS A 250 11.69 7.04 -31.71
N ASP A 251 12.91 6.55 -31.80
CA ASP A 251 13.27 5.15 -31.58
C ASP A 251 13.47 4.90 -30.08
N ASP A 252 12.61 4.09 -29.48
CA ASP A 252 12.69 3.72 -28.06
C ASP A 252 13.88 2.82 -27.74
N THR A 253 14.56 2.29 -28.76
CA THR A 253 15.81 1.53 -28.64
C THR A 253 17.06 2.41 -28.67
N MET A 254 16.90 3.74 -28.86
CA MET A 254 17.99 4.72 -28.80
C MET A 254 18.95 4.54 -27.60
N PRO A 255 18.51 4.17 -26.37
CA PRO A 255 19.44 3.93 -25.27
C PRO A 255 20.52 2.87 -25.54
N LEU A 256 20.29 1.94 -26.48
CA LEU A 256 21.27 0.92 -26.87
C LEU A 256 22.38 1.46 -27.78
N ASP A 257 22.11 2.56 -28.50
CA ASP A 257 22.98 3.05 -29.57
C ASP A 257 24.05 4.03 -29.08
N TYR A 258 23.88 4.61 -27.89
CA TYR A 258 24.74 5.68 -27.36
C TYR A 258 25.25 5.35 -25.97
N THR A 259 26.57 5.35 -25.75
CA THR A 259 27.09 5.43 -24.38
C THR A 259 26.78 6.82 -23.78
N PRO A 260 26.86 7.01 -22.45
CA PRO A 260 26.68 8.33 -21.84
C PRO A 260 27.58 9.42 -22.46
N GLU A 261 28.83 9.10 -22.77
CA GLU A 261 29.77 10.04 -23.39
C GLU A 261 29.40 10.37 -24.84
N GLU A 262 28.99 9.38 -25.63
CA GLU A 262 28.53 9.56 -27.00
C GLU A 262 27.24 10.39 -27.03
N LEU A 263 26.27 10.04 -26.19
CA LEU A 263 25.01 10.78 -26.04
C LEU A 263 25.30 12.25 -25.73
N ARG A 264 26.16 12.52 -24.73
CA ARG A 264 26.55 13.89 -24.35
C ARG A 264 27.19 14.64 -25.50
N ALA A 265 28.07 13.99 -26.26
CA ALA A 265 28.74 14.62 -27.39
C ALA A 265 27.78 14.91 -28.55
N CYS A 266 26.82 14.03 -28.81
CA CYS A 266 25.86 14.13 -29.91
C CYS A 266 24.69 15.08 -29.62
N LEU A 267 24.35 15.33 -28.36
CA LEU A 267 23.26 16.26 -28.00
C LEU A 267 23.60 17.74 -28.14
N LYS A 268 24.89 18.12 -28.22
CA LYS A 268 25.34 19.53 -28.19
C LYS A 268 24.66 20.46 -29.21
N ASN A 269 24.27 19.95 -30.37
CA ASN A 269 23.67 20.73 -31.46
C ASN A 269 22.25 20.25 -31.83
N VAL A 270 21.60 19.48 -30.94
CA VAL A 270 20.29 18.89 -31.18
C VAL A 270 19.25 19.59 -30.32
N SER A 271 18.08 19.90 -30.88
CA SER A 271 16.94 20.38 -30.10
C SER A 271 16.06 19.21 -29.70
N LEU A 272 15.84 19.04 -28.39
CA LEU A 272 14.97 18.00 -27.84
C LEU A 272 13.60 18.54 -27.38
N ASP A 273 13.29 19.82 -27.60
CA ASP A 273 12.15 20.50 -26.96
C ASP A 273 10.79 19.77 -27.16
N ASN A 274 10.59 19.12 -28.31
CA ASN A 274 9.36 18.38 -28.63
C ASN A 274 9.45 16.86 -28.35
N TYR A 275 10.62 16.36 -27.97
CA TYR A 275 10.90 14.92 -27.80
C TYR A 275 11.20 14.54 -26.35
N LEU A 276 11.59 15.49 -25.48
CA LEU A 276 11.98 15.22 -24.09
C LEU A 276 10.94 14.38 -23.32
N SER A 277 9.66 14.75 -23.37
CA SER A 277 8.60 14.00 -22.67
C SER A 277 8.52 12.54 -23.12
N GLN A 278 8.71 12.28 -24.42
CA GLN A 278 8.71 10.93 -24.99
C GLN A 278 10.02 10.20 -24.63
N MET A 279 11.17 10.85 -24.80
CA MET A 279 12.48 10.25 -24.51
C MET A 279 12.62 9.83 -23.04
N LEU A 280 12.01 10.57 -22.11
CA LEU A 280 12.01 10.18 -20.70
C LEU A 280 11.28 8.84 -20.45
N THR A 281 10.42 8.37 -21.37
CA THR A 281 9.81 7.03 -21.27
C THR A 281 10.70 5.90 -21.77
N TYR A 282 11.82 6.20 -22.45
CA TYR A 282 12.74 5.18 -22.96
C TYR A 282 13.61 4.60 -21.83
N PRO A 283 14.13 3.37 -21.95
CA PRO A 283 14.92 2.72 -20.90
C PRO A 283 16.37 3.23 -20.83
N PHE A 284 16.57 4.55 -20.71
CA PHE A 284 17.89 5.14 -20.47
C PHE A 284 18.44 4.72 -19.10
N THR A 285 19.73 4.36 -19.03
CA THR A 285 20.41 4.11 -17.76
C THR A 285 20.48 5.38 -16.91
N VAL A 286 20.84 5.25 -15.63
CA VAL A 286 20.99 6.40 -14.71
C VAL A 286 22.04 7.38 -15.23
N GLU A 287 23.13 6.88 -15.82
CA GLU A 287 24.21 7.70 -16.39
C GLU A 287 23.75 8.43 -17.66
N GLN A 288 22.95 7.78 -18.50
CA GLN A 288 22.35 8.42 -19.69
C GLN A 288 21.29 9.47 -19.29
N LEU A 289 20.49 9.18 -18.26
CA LEU A 289 19.54 10.14 -17.67
C LEU A 289 20.25 11.36 -17.10
N ALA A 290 21.42 11.19 -16.48
CA ALA A 290 22.24 12.31 -16.01
C ALA A 290 22.68 13.21 -17.18
N VAL A 291 23.01 12.65 -18.34
CA VAL A 291 23.31 13.42 -19.55
C VAL A 291 22.08 14.19 -20.05
N LEU A 292 20.90 13.57 -20.04
CA LEU A 292 19.65 14.27 -20.40
C LEU A 292 19.33 15.39 -19.41
N LYS A 293 19.56 15.17 -18.10
CA LYS A 293 19.43 16.21 -17.08
C LYS A 293 20.40 17.36 -17.33
N GLU A 294 21.67 17.09 -17.57
CA GLU A 294 22.68 18.11 -17.91
C GLU A 294 22.23 18.96 -19.10
N TYR A 295 21.74 18.32 -20.18
CA TYR A 295 21.18 19.03 -21.33
C TYR A 295 20.00 19.93 -20.95
N MET A 296 19.08 19.45 -20.10
CA MET A 296 17.94 20.22 -19.64
C MET A 296 18.36 21.40 -18.74
N ASP A 297 19.31 21.19 -17.83
CA ASP A 297 19.81 22.24 -16.92
C ASP A 297 20.51 23.38 -17.69
N GLU A 298 21.29 23.05 -18.72
CA GLU A 298 21.94 24.05 -19.59
C GLU A 298 20.92 24.95 -20.31
N ARG A 299 19.74 24.40 -20.64
CA ARG A 299 18.68 25.09 -21.38
C ARG A 299 17.68 25.79 -20.47
N TYR A 300 17.44 25.26 -19.28
CA TYR A 300 16.40 25.67 -18.34
C TYR A 300 16.99 26.06 -16.98
N ALA A 301 17.82 27.11 -16.96
CA ALA A 301 18.53 27.56 -15.75
C ALA A 301 17.62 27.94 -14.57
N ASP A 302 16.38 28.33 -14.83
CA ASP A 302 15.39 28.74 -13.83
C ASP A 302 14.30 27.66 -13.59
N GLY A 303 14.59 26.40 -13.90
CA GLY A 303 13.65 25.29 -13.79
C GLY A 303 12.89 25.01 -15.08
N TYR A 304 12.27 23.83 -15.11
CA TYR A 304 11.73 23.23 -16.33
C TYR A 304 10.33 23.75 -16.70
N PRO A 305 9.99 23.77 -18.00
CA PRO A 305 8.66 24.17 -18.46
C PRO A 305 7.59 23.18 -18.02
N GLU A 306 6.38 23.69 -17.81
CA GLU A 306 5.26 22.95 -17.21
C GLU A 306 4.94 21.63 -17.91
N ASN A 307 4.99 21.61 -19.24
CA ASN A 307 4.73 20.42 -20.06
C ASN A 307 5.72 19.27 -19.82
N LEU A 308 6.92 19.55 -19.29
CA LEU A 308 7.91 18.54 -18.96
C LEU A 308 7.80 18.06 -17.50
N LEU A 309 7.26 18.89 -16.59
CA LEU A 309 7.26 18.60 -15.15
C LEU A 309 6.57 17.28 -14.80
N SER A 310 5.47 16.95 -15.48
CA SER A 310 4.76 15.68 -15.25
C SER A 310 5.53 14.44 -15.72
N SER A 311 6.52 14.62 -16.60
CA SER A 311 7.35 13.55 -17.17
C SER A 311 8.68 13.38 -16.43
N LEU A 312 8.95 14.17 -15.39
CA LEU A 312 10.24 14.17 -14.68
C LEU A 312 10.47 12.95 -13.79
N HIS A 313 9.52 12.02 -13.67
CA HIS A 313 9.64 10.87 -12.80
C HIS A 313 11.02 10.15 -12.89
N PRO A 314 11.56 9.87 -14.09
CA PRO A 314 12.87 9.21 -14.22
C PRO A 314 14.05 10.06 -13.74
N LEU A 315 13.92 11.39 -13.73
CA LEU A 315 14.97 12.31 -13.31
C LEU A 315 14.91 12.67 -11.82
N LEU A 316 13.81 12.34 -11.13
CA LEU A 316 13.65 12.65 -9.70
C LEU A 316 14.82 12.20 -8.82
N PRO A 317 15.42 10.99 -9.01
CA PRO A 317 16.56 10.57 -8.19
C PRO A 317 17.82 11.44 -8.38
N LEU A 318 17.89 12.20 -9.48
CA LEU A 318 19.02 13.05 -9.84
C LEU A 318 18.80 14.52 -9.45
N ILE A 319 17.60 14.89 -8.99
CA ILE A 319 17.23 16.27 -8.63
C ILE A 319 17.42 16.48 -7.13
N THR A 320 17.92 17.64 -6.76
CA THR A 320 18.13 18.03 -5.37
C THR A 320 17.14 19.11 -4.90
N PRO A 321 16.81 19.18 -3.59
CA PRO A 321 16.04 20.28 -3.03
C PRO A 321 16.63 21.67 -3.33
N GLU A 322 17.95 21.78 -3.34
CA GLU A 322 18.69 23.02 -3.61
C GLU A 322 18.47 23.51 -5.05
N GLU A 323 18.38 22.60 -6.02
CA GLU A 323 18.03 22.95 -7.40
C GLU A 323 16.59 23.46 -7.49
N ILE A 324 15.63 22.74 -6.87
CA ILE A 324 14.21 23.13 -6.86
C ILE A 324 14.02 24.52 -6.25
N SER A 325 14.82 24.87 -5.23
CA SER A 325 14.78 26.19 -4.58
C SER A 325 15.06 27.36 -5.54
N LYS A 326 15.69 27.09 -6.69
CA LYS A 326 15.98 28.09 -7.73
C LYS A 326 14.88 28.19 -8.78
N TRP A 327 14.04 27.16 -8.92
CA TRP A 327 13.03 27.08 -9.98
C TRP A 327 11.97 28.18 -9.90
N LYS A 328 11.46 28.62 -11.05
CA LYS A 328 10.37 29.60 -11.17
C LYS A 328 9.00 28.92 -11.15
N ILE A 329 8.63 28.32 -10.01
CA ILE A 329 7.30 27.69 -9.82
C ILE A 329 6.24 28.79 -9.60
N THR A 330 5.80 29.43 -10.68
CA THR A 330 5.01 30.67 -10.59
C THR A 330 3.49 30.51 -10.65
N SER A 331 2.99 29.31 -10.96
CA SER A 331 1.56 28.99 -11.07
C SER A 331 1.22 27.71 -10.31
N ALA A 332 -0.05 27.58 -9.91
CA ALA A 332 -0.54 26.37 -9.26
C ALA A 332 -0.48 25.15 -10.22
N ASP A 333 -0.68 25.37 -11.52
CA ASP A 333 -0.60 24.31 -12.54
C ASP A 333 0.82 23.76 -12.73
N MET A 334 1.84 24.63 -12.57
CA MET A 334 3.24 24.21 -12.58
C MET A 334 3.58 23.36 -11.35
N LEU A 335 3.14 23.79 -10.16
CA LEU A 335 3.28 22.98 -8.95
C LEU A 335 2.53 21.65 -9.09
N ALA A 336 1.32 21.67 -9.63
CA ALA A 336 0.50 20.49 -9.87
C ALA A 336 1.18 19.50 -10.83
N SER A 337 1.73 20.00 -11.92
CA SER A 337 2.43 19.19 -12.91
C SER A 337 3.65 18.50 -12.32
N PHE A 338 4.42 19.19 -11.45
CA PHE A 338 5.53 18.57 -10.73
C PHE A 338 5.07 17.54 -9.69
N LEU A 339 4.11 17.88 -8.82
CA LEU A 339 3.61 16.94 -7.80
C LEU A 339 2.94 15.69 -8.43
N LYS A 340 2.39 15.82 -9.64
CA LYS A 340 1.86 14.70 -10.42
C LYS A 340 2.94 13.68 -10.84
N SER A 341 4.20 14.08 -10.97
CA SER A 341 5.32 13.15 -11.21
C SER A 341 5.67 12.31 -9.98
N GLN A 342 4.95 12.51 -8.87
CA GLN A 342 5.09 11.80 -7.61
C GLN A 342 6.49 11.90 -6.97
N PRO A 343 7.05 13.12 -6.80
CA PRO A 343 8.34 13.31 -6.15
C PRO A 343 8.37 12.72 -4.73
N PRO A 344 9.55 12.29 -4.25
CA PRO A 344 9.76 11.98 -2.84
C PRO A 344 9.52 13.22 -1.96
N ASP A 345 9.21 12.98 -0.68
CA ASP A 345 8.71 14.01 0.24
C ASP A 345 9.65 15.22 0.38
N ASN A 346 10.97 15.00 0.34
CA ASN A 346 11.95 16.09 0.40
C ASN A 346 11.88 17.02 -0.82
N LEU A 347 11.71 16.48 -2.03
CA LEU A 347 11.58 17.28 -3.26
C LEU A 347 10.20 17.93 -3.35
N ALA A 348 9.14 17.22 -2.94
CA ALA A 348 7.79 17.77 -2.85
C ALA A 348 7.73 18.97 -1.89
N SER A 349 8.31 18.81 -0.69
CA SER A 349 8.41 19.87 0.31
C SER A 349 9.19 21.08 -0.21
N ALA A 350 10.33 20.86 -0.89
CA ALA A 350 11.10 21.93 -1.49
C ALA A 350 10.31 22.71 -2.57
N ALA A 351 9.53 22.01 -3.41
CA ALA A 351 8.72 22.64 -4.45
C ALA A 351 7.55 23.44 -3.88
N ILE A 352 6.84 22.90 -2.88
CA ILE A 352 5.75 23.59 -2.20
C ILE A 352 6.29 24.84 -1.48
N LYS A 353 7.39 24.68 -0.73
CA LYS A 353 8.05 25.80 -0.06
C LYS A 353 8.46 26.87 -1.07
N ARG A 354 9.08 26.48 -2.18
CA ARG A 354 9.48 27.43 -3.24
C ARG A 354 8.29 28.20 -3.81
N TYR A 355 7.17 27.51 -4.09
CA TYR A 355 5.95 28.15 -4.56
C TYR A 355 5.43 29.21 -3.58
N VAL A 356 5.40 28.88 -2.28
CA VAL A 356 4.97 29.82 -1.23
C VAL A 356 5.96 30.97 -1.05
N ASP A 357 7.27 30.70 -1.05
CA ASP A 357 8.34 31.71 -0.93
C ASP A 357 8.33 32.71 -2.10
N LEU A 358 7.81 32.31 -3.27
CA LEU A 358 7.56 33.19 -4.43
C LEU A 358 6.27 34.03 -4.27
N GLY A 359 5.66 34.04 -3.10
CA GLY A 359 4.45 34.80 -2.76
C GLY A 359 3.18 34.22 -3.38
N LYS A 360 3.17 32.94 -3.76
CA LYS A 360 2.00 32.31 -4.38
C LYS A 360 1.09 31.71 -3.32
N ALA A 361 -0.21 31.97 -3.44
CA ALA A 361 -1.20 31.48 -2.49
C ALA A 361 -1.49 29.99 -2.71
N LEU A 362 -1.67 29.26 -1.61
CA LEU A 362 -2.19 27.89 -1.57
C LEU A 362 -3.70 27.89 -1.85
N ASN A 363 -4.08 28.27 -3.08
CA ASN A 363 -5.46 28.26 -3.55
C ASN A 363 -5.98 26.84 -3.77
N ALA A 364 -7.26 26.69 -4.15
CA ALA A 364 -7.87 25.39 -4.35
C ALA A 364 -7.11 24.48 -5.35
N THR A 365 -6.58 25.03 -6.44
CA THR A 365 -5.79 24.26 -7.43
C THR A 365 -4.50 23.72 -6.81
N ALA A 366 -3.74 24.57 -6.10
CA ALA A 366 -2.52 24.16 -5.42
C ALA A 366 -2.79 23.13 -4.32
N LEU A 367 -3.86 23.33 -3.53
CA LEU A 367 -4.26 22.38 -2.49
C LEU A 367 -4.69 21.04 -3.06
N ASN A 368 -5.45 21.01 -4.17
CA ASN A 368 -5.82 19.77 -4.85
C ASN A 368 -4.60 19.02 -5.39
N ALA A 369 -3.60 19.75 -5.88
CA ALA A 369 -2.33 19.18 -6.31
C ALA A 369 -1.50 18.57 -5.17
N ILE A 370 -1.44 19.27 -4.03
CA ILE A 370 -0.82 18.77 -2.79
C ILE A 370 -1.56 17.50 -2.33
N GLY A 371 -2.90 17.56 -2.33
CA GLY A 371 -3.80 16.45 -2.06
C GLY A 371 -3.49 15.72 -0.76
N THR A 372 -3.96 14.47 -0.66
CA THR A 372 -3.73 13.62 0.52
C THR A 372 -2.26 13.25 0.72
N ARG A 373 -1.49 13.14 -0.37
CA ARG A 373 -0.10 12.64 -0.31
C ARG A 373 0.84 13.63 0.36
N TYR A 374 0.71 14.92 0.04
CA TYR A 374 1.68 15.93 0.45
C TYR A 374 1.15 16.92 1.48
N VAL A 375 -0.14 16.90 1.84
CA VAL A 375 -0.72 17.85 2.82
C VAL A 375 -0.04 17.79 4.18
N CYS A 376 0.45 16.61 4.59
CA CYS A 376 1.15 16.46 5.87
C CYS A 376 2.58 17.03 5.87
N LEU A 377 3.09 17.45 4.71
CA LEU A 377 4.40 18.09 4.57
C LEU A 377 4.34 19.61 4.81
N LEU A 378 3.13 20.19 4.82
CA LEU A 378 2.96 21.62 5.07
C LEU A 378 3.33 21.97 6.51
N ASN A 379 4.18 22.97 6.66
CA ASN A 379 4.51 23.50 7.99
C ASN A 379 3.39 24.41 8.54
N GLU A 380 3.47 24.77 9.82
CA GLU A 380 2.44 25.60 10.46
C GLU A 380 2.25 26.96 9.78
N THR A 381 3.31 27.59 9.30
CA THR A 381 3.22 28.89 8.61
C THR A 381 2.49 28.77 7.28
N GLU A 382 2.78 27.72 6.51
CA GLU A 382 2.10 27.42 5.24
C GLU A 382 0.62 27.08 5.47
N LEU A 383 0.31 26.27 6.48
CA LEU A 383 -1.05 25.92 6.86
C LEU A 383 -1.86 27.15 7.31
N GLU A 384 -1.25 28.05 8.07
CA GLU A 384 -1.90 29.27 8.52
C GLU A 384 -2.13 30.29 7.39
N ALA A 385 -1.26 30.28 6.38
CA ALA A 385 -1.42 31.12 5.18
C ALA A 385 -2.55 30.66 4.24
N ILE A 386 -3.13 29.46 4.44
CA ILE A 386 -4.27 28.99 3.65
C ILE A 386 -5.50 29.87 3.92
N ASP A 387 -6.00 30.50 2.85
CA ASP A 387 -7.29 31.19 2.91
C ASP A 387 -8.43 30.16 3.10
N PRO A 388 -9.28 30.28 4.13
CA PRO A 388 -10.37 29.34 4.38
C PRO A 388 -11.26 29.07 3.16
N SER A 389 -11.54 30.07 2.33
CA SER A 389 -12.41 29.88 1.16
C SER A 389 -11.82 28.91 0.12
N SER A 390 -10.49 28.74 0.10
CA SER A 390 -9.82 27.77 -0.77
C SER A 390 -10.22 26.33 -0.46
N LEU A 391 -10.57 26.03 0.80
CA LEU A 391 -11.01 24.69 1.21
C LEU A 391 -12.40 24.32 0.69
N LYS A 392 -13.18 25.28 0.19
CA LYS A 392 -14.50 24.99 -0.41
C LYS A 392 -14.41 24.19 -1.71
N LEU A 393 -13.29 24.32 -2.42
CA LEU A 393 -13.05 23.70 -3.72
C LEU A 393 -11.86 22.73 -3.69
N ALA A 394 -11.25 22.54 -2.53
CA ALA A 394 -10.15 21.61 -2.32
C ALA A 394 -10.65 20.31 -1.69
N SER A 395 -10.13 19.18 -2.16
CA SER A 395 -10.35 17.86 -1.57
C SER A 395 -9.07 17.40 -0.87
N LEU A 396 -9.04 17.53 0.45
CA LEU A 396 -7.91 17.13 1.28
C LEU A 396 -8.33 16.03 2.26
N ASN A 397 -7.44 15.08 2.48
CA ASN A 397 -7.57 14.10 3.56
C ASN A 397 -6.34 14.21 4.47
N ALA A 398 -6.54 14.72 5.67
CA ALA A 398 -5.48 14.91 6.66
C ALA A 398 -5.46 13.82 7.74
N SER A 399 -6.14 12.68 7.53
CA SER A 399 -6.28 11.61 8.53
C SER A 399 -4.94 11.04 9.01
N ALA A 400 -3.93 10.98 8.13
CA ALA A 400 -2.58 10.51 8.46
C ALA A 400 -1.67 11.59 9.07
N CYS A 401 -2.08 12.87 9.06
CA CYS A 401 -1.22 13.96 9.51
C CYS A 401 -1.12 14.07 11.03
N SER A 402 -0.16 14.89 11.48
CA SER A 402 -0.01 15.27 12.89
C SER A 402 -1.29 15.91 13.44
N GLN A 403 -1.48 15.84 14.76
CA GLN A 403 -2.63 16.48 15.40
C GLN A 403 -2.63 17.99 15.21
N THR A 404 -1.45 18.63 15.19
CA THR A 404 -1.31 20.06 14.92
C THR A 404 -1.86 20.42 13.54
N THR A 405 -1.44 19.69 12.50
CA THR A 405 -1.95 19.88 11.13
C THR A 405 -3.46 19.73 11.06
N LYS A 406 -4.00 18.68 11.69
CA LYS A 406 -5.46 18.43 11.76
C LYS A 406 -6.19 19.58 12.42
N ASN A 407 -5.67 20.11 13.53
CA ASN A 407 -6.29 21.21 14.27
C ASN A 407 -6.37 22.50 13.42
N ILE A 408 -5.28 22.87 12.74
CA ILE A 408 -5.24 24.06 11.89
C ILE A 408 -6.23 23.91 10.72
N LEU A 409 -6.16 22.78 10.00
CA LEU A 409 -7.05 22.54 8.87
C LEU A 409 -8.53 22.50 9.28
N TYR A 410 -8.86 21.91 10.44
CA TYR A 410 -10.21 21.93 10.97
C TYR A 410 -10.70 23.36 11.25
N ALA A 411 -9.89 24.20 11.89
CA ALA A 411 -10.26 25.58 12.18
C ALA A 411 -10.51 26.38 10.88
N LYS A 412 -9.65 26.20 9.87
CA LYS A 412 -9.85 26.80 8.53
C LYS A 412 -11.13 26.27 7.87
N ALA A 413 -11.38 24.96 7.89
CA ALA A 413 -12.57 24.35 7.29
C ALA A 413 -13.86 24.84 7.96
N LYS A 414 -13.89 24.88 9.30
CA LYS A 414 -15.02 25.43 10.06
C LYS A 414 -15.33 26.87 9.66
N HIS A 415 -14.31 27.70 9.50
CA HIS A 415 -14.48 29.08 9.03
C HIS A 415 -15.01 29.11 7.59
N ALA A 416 -14.45 28.29 6.70
CA ALA A 416 -14.85 28.19 5.30
C ALA A 416 -16.34 27.86 5.12
N PHE A 417 -16.83 26.91 5.92
CA PHE A 417 -18.19 26.37 5.82
C PHE A 417 -19.17 26.95 6.85
N SER A 418 -18.79 28.01 7.56
CA SER A 418 -19.62 28.66 8.60
C SER A 418 -21.04 29.01 8.13
N ASN A 419 -21.20 29.51 6.90
CA ASN A 419 -22.50 29.84 6.32
C ASN A 419 -23.40 28.62 6.08
N GLN A 420 -22.82 27.42 6.04
CA GLN A 420 -23.55 26.19 5.83
C GLN A 420 -23.96 25.49 7.12
N HIS A 421 -23.57 26.01 8.29
CA HIS A 421 -23.72 25.34 9.58
C HIS A 421 -25.14 24.86 9.91
N TYR A 422 -26.16 25.55 9.40
CA TYR A 422 -27.58 25.21 9.62
C TYR A 422 -28.14 24.16 8.64
N PHE A 423 -27.37 23.74 7.65
CA PHE A 423 -27.83 22.79 6.64
C PHE A 423 -27.30 21.38 6.94
N PRO A 424 -28.07 20.32 6.66
CA PRO A 424 -27.62 18.94 6.84
C PRO A 424 -26.30 18.60 6.12
N ALA A 425 -26.03 19.27 4.99
CA ALA A 425 -24.80 19.11 4.21
C ALA A 425 -23.52 19.59 4.94
N TYR A 426 -23.64 20.37 6.02
CA TYR A 426 -22.49 20.88 6.77
C TYR A 426 -21.56 19.77 7.24
N TYR A 427 -22.14 18.69 7.78
CA TYR A 427 -21.38 17.55 8.28
C TYR A 427 -20.52 16.93 7.19
N GLU A 428 -21.06 16.73 5.98
CA GLU A 428 -20.33 16.16 4.85
C GLU A 428 -19.12 17.02 4.44
N LEU A 429 -19.25 18.34 4.52
CA LEU A 429 -18.19 19.28 4.16
C LEU A 429 -17.03 19.32 5.18
N ILE A 430 -17.34 19.18 6.47
CA ILE A 430 -16.31 19.18 7.52
C ILE A 430 -15.75 17.79 7.82
N LEU A 431 -16.43 16.72 7.38
CA LEU A 431 -16.07 15.32 7.64
C LEU A 431 -14.58 15.01 7.43
N PRO A 432 -13.92 15.45 6.34
CA PRO A 432 -12.50 15.15 6.11
C PRO A 432 -11.55 15.75 7.17
N TYR A 433 -12.01 16.76 7.91
CA TYR A 433 -11.21 17.55 8.85
C TYR A 433 -11.55 17.27 10.33
N LEU A 434 -12.56 16.42 10.61
CA LEU A 434 -13.05 16.17 11.97
C LEU A 434 -12.01 15.61 12.94
N GLY A 435 -10.92 15.02 12.44
CA GLY A 435 -9.78 14.63 13.26
C GLY A 435 -9.15 15.78 14.06
N GLY A 436 -9.39 17.04 13.69
CA GLY A 436 -8.94 18.24 14.43
C GLY A 436 -10.01 18.90 15.31
N ALA A 437 -11.24 18.39 15.32
CA ALA A 437 -12.37 19.07 15.93
C ALA A 437 -12.27 19.14 17.48
N PRO A 438 -12.44 20.31 18.10
CA PRO A 438 -12.50 20.44 19.55
C PRO A 438 -13.79 19.79 20.09
N GLY A 439 -13.75 19.36 21.35
CA GLY A 439 -14.90 18.68 21.98
C GLY A 439 -16.19 19.49 21.91
N ALA A 440 -16.11 20.82 22.10
CA ALA A 440 -17.27 21.70 21.99
C ALA A 440 -18.00 21.60 20.64
N ASP A 441 -17.26 21.44 19.54
CA ASP A 441 -17.87 21.34 18.21
C ASP A 441 -18.45 19.95 17.96
N LEU A 442 -17.83 18.89 18.48
CA LEU A 442 -18.40 17.54 18.45
C LEU A 442 -19.71 17.46 19.26
N LYS A 443 -19.77 18.14 20.41
CA LYS A 443 -20.99 18.26 21.23
C LYS A 443 -22.10 19.06 20.55
N ALA A 444 -21.75 19.99 19.68
CA ALA A 444 -22.73 20.65 18.83
C ALA A 444 -23.27 19.67 17.79
N LEU A 445 -22.38 18.98 17.07
CA LEU A 445 -22.75 17.99 16.03
C LEU A 445 -23.57 16.82 16.57
N SER A 446 -23.37 16.41 17.83
CA SER A 446 -24.14 15.32 18.44
C SER A 446 -25.64 15.62 18.54
N LYS A 447 -26.05 16.90 18.44
CA LYS A 447 -27.45 17.31 18.48
C LYS A 447 -28.15 17.15 17.13
N ASP A 448 -27.40 16.99 16.05
CA ASP A 448 -27.90 16.97 14.68
C ASP A 448 -28.03 15.54 14.10
N ASN A 449 -27.72 14.50 14.90
CA ASN A 449 -27.81 13.08 14.51
C ASN A 449 -27.11 12.76 13.17
N VAL A 450 -25.84 13.16 13.06
CA VAL A 450 -25.07 13.14 11.80
C VAL A 450 -24.70 11.74 11.29
N ASN A 451 -25.02 10.68 12.02
CA ASN A 451 -24.71 9.28 11.65
C ASN A 451 -23.22 9.06 11.33
N MET A 452 -22.34 9.49 12.23
CA MET A 452 -20.90 9.41 12.07
C MET A 452 -20.42 7.97 11.88
N ASN A 453 -19.56 7.76 10.87
CA ASN A 453 -18.94 6.46 10.64
C ASN A 453 -17.99 6.10 11.79
N ILE A 454 -17.98 4.83 12.20
CA ILE A 454 -17.09 4.36 13.28
C ILE A 454 -15.61 4.60 12.95
N SER A 455 -15.23 4.52 11.68
CA SER A 455 -13.88 4.82 11.20
C SER A 455 -13.50 6.30 11.40
N THR A 456 -14.44 7.22 11.27
CA THR A 456 -14.22 8.64 11.60
C THR A 456 -14.12 8.81 13.11
N PHE A 457 -15.04 8.20 13.87
CA PHE A 457 -15.09 8.32 15.33
C PHE A 457 -13.78 7.88 16.02
N VAL A 458 -13.21 6.74 15.61
CA VAL A 458 -11.95 6.25 16.18
C VAL A 458 -10.72 7.08 15.80
N ASN A 459 -10.85 7.97 14.81
CA ASN A 459 -9.81 8.87 14.33
C ASN A 459 -9.97 10.32 14.83
N LEU A 460 -10.97 10.59 15.67
CA LEU A 460 -11.12 11.90 16.32
C LEU A 460 -9.93 12.18 17.26
N ARG A 461 -9.63 13.46 17.47
CA ARG A 461 -8.61 13.84 18.44
C ARG A 461 -8.98 13.34 19.83
N ARG A 462 -7.98 12.77 20.50
CA ARG A 462 -8.15 11.98 21.72
C ARG A 462 -8.81 12.77 22.84
N ASP A 463 -8.33 13.97 23.12
CA ASP A 463 -8.85 14.85 24.17
C ASP A 463 -10.30 15.26 23.93
N SER A 464 -10.69 15.53 22.68
CA SER A 464 -12.09 15.80 22.33
C SER A 464 -12.95 14.56 22.55
N LEU A 465 -12.51 13.38 22.10
CA LEU A 465 -13.24 12.14 22.28
C LEU A 465 -13.46 11.81 23.76
N MET A 466 -12.42 11.96 24.60
CA MET A 466 -12.52 11.72 26.04
C MET A 466 -13.47 12.69 26.76
N SER A 467 -13.77 13.85 26.15
CA SER A 467 -14.71 14.84 26.72
C SER A 467 -16.19 14.54 26.44
N LEU A 468 -16.49 13.54 25.61
CA LEU A 468 -17.84 13.20 25.17
C LEU A 468 -18.55 12.27 26.17
N THR A 469 -19.82 12.53 26.46
CA THR A 469 -20.68 11.64 27.26
C THR A 469 -21.26 10.49 26.41
N PRO A 470 -21.80 9.43 27.02
CA PRO A 470 -22.50 8.36 26.29
C PRO A 470 -23.64 8.90 25.40
N SER A 471 -24.45 9.82 25.91
CA SER A 471 -25.53 10.45 25.13
C SER A 471 -25.02 11.26 23.93
N GLU A 472 -23.88 11.96 24.08
CA GLU A 472 -23.25 12.70 22.97
C GLU A 472 -22.69 11.73 21.92
N VAL A 473 -22.09 10.60 22.33
CA VAL A 473 -21.62 9.56 21.41
C VAL A 473 -22.78 8.88 20.67
N GLN A 474 -23.91 8.64 21.35
CA GLN A 474 -25.14 8.18 20.72
C GLN A 474 -25.62 9.15 19.64
N GLY A 475 -25.66 10.45 19.94
CA GLY A 475 -26.05 11.49 18.98
C GLY A 475 -25.09 11.65 17.80
N LEU A 476 -23.79 11.42 18.00
CA LEU A 476 -22.81 11.44 16.89
C LEU A 476 -22.95 10.22 15.99
N LEU A 477 -22.99 9.01 16.55
CA LEU A 477 -22.98 7.76 15.78
C LEU A 477 -24.34 7.45 15.15
N GLY A 478 -25.44 7.84 15.78
CA GLY A 478 -26.80 7.59 15.28
C GLY A 478 -27.01 6.11 14.94
N VAL A 479 -27.39 5.84 13.68
CA VAL A 479 -27.61 4.46 13.17
C VAL A 479 -26.36 3.57 13.24
N ASN A 480 -25.16 4.16 13.31
CA ASN A 480 -23.90 3.43 13.38
C ASN A 480 -23.51 3.01 14.80
N LEU A 481 -24.26 3.42 15.83
CA LEU A 481 -23.97 3.13 17.24
C LEU A 481 -23.70 1.63 17.53
N PRO A 482 -24.45 0.65 16.99
CA PRO A 482 -24.18 -0.76 17.26
C PRO A 482 -22.78 -1.22 16.85
N SER A 483 -22.15 -0.53 15.89
CA SER A 483 -20.79 -0.84 15.45
C SER A 483 -19.74 -0.55 16.54
N LEU A 484 -20.03 0.33 17.51
CA LEU A 484 -19.12 0.70 18.60
C LEU A 484 -18.74 -0.50 19.47
N ALA A 485 -19.66 -1.46 19.67
CA ALA A 485 -19.43 -2.67 20.47
C ALA A 485 -18.26 -3.52 19.93
N LYS A 486 -18.04 -3.54 18.61
CA LYS A 486 -16.92 -4.24 17.97
C LYS A 486 -15.55 -3.62 18.31
N TRP A 487 -15.54 -2.37 18.78
CA TRP A 487 -14.34 -1.60 19.09
C TRP A 487 -14.09 -1.45 20.60
N GLN A 488 -14.95 -2.00 21.46
CA GLN A 488 -14.88 -1.79 22.91
C GLN A 488 -13.51 -2.15 23.56
N TYR A 489 -12.75 -3.06 22.94
CA TYR A 489 -11.43 -3.48 23.42
C TYR A 489 -10.26 -2.78 22.70
N LYS A 490 -10.53 -1.92 21.72
CA LYS A 490 -9.52 -1.20 20.93
C LYS A 490 -9.42 0.27 21.37
N SER A 491 -8.20 0.81 21.37
CA SER A 491 -7.99 2.25 21.53
C SER A 491 -8.50 2.99 20.28
N PRO A 492 -9.10 4.20 20.39
CA PRO A 492 -9.34 4.96 21.62
C PRO A 492 -10.63 4.59 22.37
N VAL A 493 -11.53 3.78 21.79
CA VAL A 493 -12.86 3.47 22.33
C VAL A 493 -12.79 2.85 23.73
N ARG A 494 -11.89 1.90 23.96
CA ARG A 494 -11.68 1.27 25.27
C ARG A 494 -11.40 2.30 26.37
N GLN A 495 -10.58 3.30 26.07
CA GLN A 495 -10.19 4.30 27.05
C GLN A 495 -11.34 5.28 27.35
N TRP A 496 -12.13 5.58 26.32
CA TRP A 496 -13.34 6.35 26.51
C TRP A 496 -14.34 5.62 27.42
N ILE A 497 -14.58 4.32 27.18
CA ILE A 497 -15.43 3.49 28.04
C ILE A 497 -14.96 3.54 29.51
N GLN A 498 -13.65 3.44 29.74
CA GLN A 498 -13.07 3.42 31.09
C GLN A 498 -13.24 4.72 31.88
N VAL A 499 -13.46 5.85 31.21
CA VAL A 499 -13.70 7.14 31.88
C VAL A 499 -15.20 7.45 32.06
N GLN A 500 -16.10 6.63 31.51
CA GLN A 500 -17.55 6.77 31.72
C GLN A 500 -18.03 5.94 32.91
N LYS A 501 -19.22 6.26 33.42
CA LYS A 501 -19.92 5.42 34.39
C LYS A 501 -20.58 4.23 33.69
N GLN A 502 -20.54 3.06 34.31
CA GLN A 502 -21.20 1.87 33.73
C GLN A 502 -22.70 2.07 33.56
N THR A 503 -23.36 2.76 34.50
CA THR A 503 -24.80 3.07 34.43
C THR A 503 -25.17 3.89 33.18
N GLU A 504 -24.37 4.91 32.83
CA GLU A 504 -24.59 5.72 31.62
C GLU A 504 -24.25 4.97 30.33
N LEU A 505 -23.31 4.01 30.38
CA LEU A 505 -23.00 3.14 29.23
C LEU A 505 -24.13 2.14 28.95
N ASP A 506 -24.79 1.64 30.01
CA ASP A 506 -25.89 0.67 29.90
C ASP A 506 -27.12 1.28 29.21
N GLU A 507 -27.33 2.60 29.32
CA GLU A 507 -28.39 3.36 28.61
C GLU A 507 -28.23 3.32 27.08
N LEU A 508 -27.03 3.00 26.57
CA LEU A 508 -26.81 2.85 25.13
C LEU A 508 -27.36 1.54 24.56
N HIS A 509 -27.70 0.56 25.40
CA HIS A 509 -28.29 -0.73 25.01
C HIS A 509 -27.51 -1.53 23.95
N ILE A 510 -26.19 -1.36 23.90
CA ILE A 510 -25.29 -2.07 22.96
C ILE A 510 -24.27 -3.00 23.66
N GLY A 511 -24.43 -3.21 24.97
CA GLY A 511 -23.63 -4.17 25.74
C GLY A 511 -22.17 -3.76 25.96
N LEU A 512 -21.88 -2.47 26.09
CA LEU A 512 -20.53 -1.99 26.46
C LEU A 512 -20.24 -2.28 27.93
N THR A 513 -19.03 -2.78 28.21
CA THR A 513 -18.59 -3.10 29.58
C THR A 513 -17.22 -2.53 29.87
N GLY A 514 -16.95 -2.22 31.15
CA GLY A 514 -15.65 -1.72 31.61
C GLY A 514 -15.63 -0.25 32.02
N GLY A 515 -16.81 0.36 32.22
CA GLY A 515 -16.94 1.67 32.84
C GLY A 515 -16.64 1.64 34.34
N THR A 516 -16.53 2.83 34.94
CA THR A 516 -16.38 2.98 36.39
C THR A 516 -17.62 2.50 37.12
N GLN A 517 -17.42 1.69 38.17
CA GLN A 517 -18.51 1.21 39.03
C GLN A 517 -18.91 2.31 40.02
N GLU A 518 -20.22 2.49 40.21
CA GLU A 518 -20.72 3.33 41.30
C GLU A 518 -20.70 2.54 42.62
N GLY A 519 -19.78 2.89 43.50
CA GLY A 519 -19.69 2.32 44.84
C GLY A 519 -18.58 2.96 45.67
N TYR A 520 -18.90 3.38 46.89
CA TYR A 520 -17.91 3.72 47.91
C TYR A 520 -17.23 2.41 48.35
N ILE A 521 -15.90 2.35 48.35
CA ILE A 521 -15.20 1.33 49.14
C ILE A 521 -15.46 1.68 50.60
N ASN A 522 -16.38 0.97 51.26
CA ASN A 522 -16.43 0.97 52.72
C ASN A 522 -15.15 0.29 53.21
N LEU A 523 -14.12 1.08 53.50
CA LEU A 523 -13.00 0.65 54.33
C LEU A 523 -13.53 0.42 55.74
N VAL A 524 -14.12 -0.75 55.97
CA VAL A 524 -14.37 -1.24 57.32
C VAL A 524 -13.00 -1.54 57.93
N THR A 525 -12.42 -0.56 58.62
CA THR A 525 -11.27 -0.80 59.50
C THR A 525 -11.67 -1.90 60.48
N PRO A 526 -10.98 -3.07 60.50
CA PRO A 526 -11.26 -4.09 61.47
C PRO A 526 -11.04 -3.50 62.86
N ARG A 527 -12.07 -3.52 63.71
CA ARG A 527 -11.89 -3.30 65.15
C ARG A 527 -11.09 -4.48 65.68
N PHE A 528 -9.78 -4.30 65.86
CA PHE A 528 -9.00 -5.23 66.65
C PHE A 528 -9.55 -5.21 68.08
N THR A 529 -10.03 -6.35 68.55
CA THR A 529 -10.30 -6.58 69.96
C THR A 529 -9.00 -6.43 70.74
N ALA A 530 -9.06 -5.68 71.84
CA ALA A 530 -7.92 -5.51 72.72
C ALA A 530 -7.44 -6.89 73.22
N PRO A 531 -6.13 -7.17 73.21
CA PRO A 531 -5.62 -8.44 73.68
C PRO A 531 -5.78 -8.55 75.20
N SER A 532 -6.38 -9.66 75.64
CA SER A 532 -6.44 -10.07 77.03
C SER A 532 -5.02 -10.26 77.57
N SER A 533 -4.74 -9.64 78.72
CA SER A 533 -3.49 -9.70 79.46
C SER A 533 -3.19 -11.11 79.99
N ALA A 534 -2.07 -11.70 79.51
CA ALA A 534 -1.35 -12.81 80.16
C ALA A 534 0.14 -12.78 79.72
N PRO A 535 1.09 -13.25 80.56
CA PRO A 535 2.44 -12.68 80.61
C PRO A 535 3.44 -13.27 79.61
N LEU A 536 4.42 -12.44 79.26
CA LEU A 536 5.62 -12.76 78.48
C LEU A 536 6.37 -13.97 79.05
N GLY A 537 6.49 -15.02 78.24
CA GLY A 537 7.34 -16.17 78.54
C GLY A 537 7.63 -16.99 77.28
N ALA A 538 8.86 -16.84 76.78
CA ALA A 538 9.58 -17.72 75.84
C ALA A 538 8.93 -18.01 74.48
N MET A 539 9.47 -17.42 73.40
CA MET A 539 9.75 -18.03 72.09
C MET A 539 10.35 -16.96 71.16
N ALA A 540 11.48 -16.39 71.58
CA ALA A 540 12.27 -15.44 70.80
C ALA A 540 13.39 -16.16 70.04
N THR A 541 13.12 -17.20 69.24
CA THR A 541 14.17 -17.92 68.48
C THR A 541 13.67 -18.67 67.24
N VAL A 542 12.77 -18.11 66.42
CA VAL A 542 12.45 -18.72 65.10
C VAL A 542 12.47 -17.73 63.93
N LEU A 543 12.56 -16.41 64.15
CA LEU A 543 12.43 -15.43 63.07
C LEU A 543 13.75 -15.01 62.37
N HIS A 544 14.83 -15.78 62.50
CA HIS A 544 16.13 -15.45 61.88
C HIS A 544 16.58 -16.38 60.74
N LEU A 545 15.77 -17.36 60.31
CA LEU A 545 16.16 -18.29 59.23
C LEU A 545 15.43 -18.10 57.90
N LEU A 546 14.46 -17.18 57.81
CA LEU A 546 13.73 -16.89 56.57
C LEU A 546 14.49 -16.01 55.54
N PRO A 547 15.42 -15.10 55.90
CA PRO A 547 16.11 -14.29 54.89
C PRO A 547 17.14 -15.07 54.06
N ALA A 548 17.68 -16.17 54.59
CA ALA A 548 18.75 -16.93 53.94
C ALA A 548 18.24 -17.90 52.86
N LEU A 549 17.00 -18.39 52.96
CA LEU A 549 16.39 -19.33 52.01
C LEU A 549 15.84 -18.66 50.73
N LEU A 550 15.53 -17.35 50.80
CA LEU A 550 15.02 -16.60 49.65
C LEU A 550 16.14 -16.15 48.67
N LEU A 551 17.38 -15.98 49.16
CA LEU A 551 18.52 -15.62 48.30
C LEU A 551 19.09 -16.80 47.51
N SER A 552 18.95 -18.04 47.99
CA SER A 552 19.41 -19.23 47.25
C SER A 552 18.49 -19.62 46.09
N PHE A 553 17.20 -19.27 46.14
CA PHE A 553 16.26 -19.55 45.04
C PHE A 553 16.41 -18.57 43.87
N LEU A 554 16.81 -17.32 44.14
CA LEU A 554 16.96 -16.28 43.12
C LEU A 554 18.18 -16.46 42.21
N MET A 555 19.22 -17.16 42.66
CA MET A 555 20.43 -17.44 41.85
C MET A 555 20.30 -18.68 40.95
N MET A 556 19.32 -19.57 41.18
CA MET A 556 19.10 -20.75 40.34
C MET A 556 18.13 -20.51 39.17
N SER A 557 17.39 -19.41 39.16
CA SER A 557 16.46 -19.07 38.06
C SER A 557 17.05 -18.14 36.99
N ILE A 558 18.31 -17.73 37.13
CA ILE A 558 19.02 -16.87 36.15
C ILE A 558 19.90 -17.68 35.19
N PHE A 559 20.04 -19.00 35.40
CA PHE A 559 20.78 -19.91 34.51
C PHE A 559 19.97 -21.16 34.14
N SER A 560 18.77 -20.98 33.57
CA SER A 560 18.08 -22.02 32.79
C SER A 560 17.33 -21.42 31.61
#